data_AF-A0A8H8P0M2-F1
#
_entry.id   AF-A0A8H8P0M2-F1
#
_cell.length_a   1.000
_cell.length_b   1.000
_cell.length_c   1.000
_cell.angle_alpha   90.00
_cell.angle_beta   90.00
_cell.angle_gamma   90.00
#
_symmetry.space_group_name_H-M   'P 1'
#
loop_
_entity.id
_entity.type
_entity.pdbx_description
1 polymer ?
#
loop_
_entity_poly.entity_id
_entity_poly.type
_entity_poly.pdbx_seq_one_letter_code
_entity_poly.pdbx_strand_id
1 'polypeptide(L)'
;MGQDIYNSPHPPDEDLKPGTYRIFNPTAGTAIQMSYHDPAGIVAWGKHGGENQQGAQRIKWFLQRSGHGYQLQNRRYGTYLAVCDTNNGGLVYASRYPTTWLFLKYDNNYLIQIADKNRILNLYGCSRQNGTLIHIYNLDGTNMTHRIWGLERLGDGFGNDELVEIRDKVTNQNREMTQLREELTSAKQEIMELRGLLIQRYRDIRQQETAKDMASFPSEIDETPTDLYNQHKLLKAQLSQ
;
A
#
# COMPACT_ATOMS: atom_id res chain seq x y z
N MET A 1 2.36 1.37 -53.87
CA MET A 1 1.94 0.06 -53.31
C MET A 1 1.85 0.18 -51.79
N GLY A 2 0.74 0.66 -51.24
CA GLY A 2 0.69 0.98 -49.81
C GLY A 2 -0.70 1.26 -49.22
N GLN A 3 -1.76 0.57 -49.67
CA GLN A 3 -3.11 0.78 -49.13
C GLN A 3 -3.76 -0.46 -48.49
N ASP A 4 -3.17 -1.66 -48.56
CA ASP A 4 -3.87 -2.89 -48.13
C ASP A 4 -3.57 -3.33 -46.68
N ILE A 5 -2.74 -2.60 -45.94
CA ILE A 5 -2.27 -3.04 -44.62
C ILE A 5 -3.24 -2.60 -43.49
N TYR A 6 -4.09 -1.59 -43.75
CA TYR A 6 -5.07 -1.05 -42.79
C TYR A 6 -6.51 -1.54 -43.01
N ASN A 7 -6.76 -2.38 -44.02
CA ASN A 7 -8.11 -2.81 -44.40
C ASN A 7 -8.60 -3.98 -43.53
N SER A 8 -8.69 -3.75 -42.21
CA SER A 8 -9.58 -4.57 -41.40
C SER A 8 -11.03 -4.19 -41.74
N PRO A 9 -11.96 -5.16 -41.84
CA PRO A 9 -13.39 -4.86 -42.00
C PRO A 9 -13.98 -4.15 -40.77
N HIS A 10 -13.23 -4.04 -39.68
CA HIS A 10 -13.67 -3.40 -38.44
C HIS A 10 -12.96 -2.05 -38.24
N PRO A 11 -13.71 -0.99 -37.91
CA PRO A 11 -13.14 0.34 -37.77
C PRO A 11 -12.27 0.46 -36.51
N PRO A 12 -11.15 1.20 -36.56
CA PRO A 12 -10.37 1.53 -35.38
C PRO A 12 -11.18 2.43 -34.42
N ASP A 13 -10.92 2.31 -33.12
CA ASP A 13 -11.48 3.21 -32.13
C ASP A 13 -10.63 4.46 -31.96
N GLU A 14 -10.98 5.50 -32.73
CA GLU A 14 -10.34 6.80 -32.64
C GLU A 14 -10.65 7.52 -31.32
N ASP A 15 -11.77 7.19 -30.67
CA ASP A 15 -12.22 7.82 -29.42
C ASP A 15 -11.66 7.16 -28.17
N LEU A 16 -11.02 5.98 -28.32
CA LEU A 16 -10.33 5.34 -27.21
C LEU A 16 -9.31 6.34 -26.63
N LYS A 17 -9.30 6.47 -25.31
CA LYS A 17 -8.42 7.42 -24.61
C LYS A 17 -7.20 6.67 -24.07
N PRO A 18 -6.02 7.30 -24.04
CA PRO A 18 -4.93 6.84 -23.19
C PRO A 18 -5.38 6.69 -21.73
N GLY A 19 -4.70 5.81 -21.00
CA GLY A 19 -4.99 5.57 -19.59
C GLY A 19 -4.60 4.18 -19.15
N THR A 20 -4.89 3.86 -17.89
CA THR A 20 -4.70 2.52 -17.34
C THR A 20 -5.96 1.69 -17.53
N TYR A 21 -5.80 0.50 -18.11
CA TYR A 21 -6.88 -0.43 -18.42
C TYR A 21 -6.57 -1.83 -17.90
N ARG A 22 -7.65 -2.59 -17.69
CA ARG A 22 -7.62 -4.05 -17.65
C ARG A 22 -8.18 -4.56 -18.98
N ILE A 23 -7.44 -5.48 -19.60
CA ILE A 23 -7.79 -6.10 -20.89
C ILE A 23 -8.18 -7.54 -20.63
N PHE A 24 -9.36 -7.96 -21.07
CA PHE A 24 -9.88 -9.29 -20.72
C PHE A 24 -10.64 -9.95 -21.86
N ASN A 25 -10.64 -11.27 -21.90
CA ASN A 25 -11.52 -12.00 -22.79
C ASN A 25 -12.90 -12.14 -22.13
N PRO A 26 -13.99 -11.64 -22.73
CA PRO A 26 -15.32 -11.64 -22.13
C PRO A 26 -15.90 -13.06 -21.99
N THR A 27 -15.59 -13.98 -22.90
CA THR A 27 -16.09 -15.36 -22.88
C THR A 27 -15.41 -16.23 -21.81
N ALA A 28 -14.09 -16.11 -21.69
CA ALA A 28 -13.30 -16.85 -20.71
C ALA A 28 -13.34 -16.22 -19.31
N GLY A 29 -13.57 -14.91 -19.21
CA GLY A 29 -13.50 -14.18 -17.94
C GLY A 29 -12.08 -14.03 -17.38
N THR A 30 -11.06 -14.25 -18.22
CA THR A 30 -9.64 -14.10 -17.88
C THR A 30 -9.08 -12.81 -18.50
N ALA A 31 -8.07 -12.24 -17.85
CA ALA A 31 -7.43 -11.01 -18.24
C ALA A 31 -5.96 -11.22 -18.61
N ILE A 32 -5.46 -10.37 -19.49
CA ILE A 32 -4.05 -10.34 -19.88
C ILE A 32 -3.25 -9.85 -18.68
N GLN A 33 -2.27 -10.63 -18.25
CA GLN A 33 -1.36 -10.23 -17.20
C GLN A 33 0.05 -10.77 -17.43
N MET A 34 0.99 -10.19 -16.68
CA MET A 34 2.33 -10.73 -16.51
C MET A 34 2.30 -12.03 -15.69
N SER A 35 3.03 -13.04 -16.14
CA SER A 35 3.22 -14.32 -15.44
C SER A 35 3.86 -14.09 -14.07
N TYR A 36 3.54 -14.98 -13.12
CA TYR A 36 4.18 -14.95 -11.80
C TYR A 36 5.62 -15.47 -11.83
N HIS A 37 5.85 -16.52 -12.62
CA HIS A 37 7.08 -17.31 -12.61
C HIS A 37 8.05 -16.94 -13.74
N ASP A 38 7.54 -16.33 -14.81
CA ASP A 38 8.32 -15.97 -15.98
C ASP A 38 8.29 -14.44 -16.18
N PRO A 39 9.43 -13.74 -16.07
CA PRO A 39 9.49 -12.29 -16.27
C PRO A 39 9.22 -11.84 -17.70
N ALA A 40 9.31 -12.73 -18.69
CA ALA A 40 8.91 -12.47 -20.07
C ALA A 40 7.48 -12.98 -20.37
N GLY A 41 6.92 -13.81 -19.51
CA GLY A 41 5.68 -14.51 -19.76
C GLY A 41 4.46 -13.60 -19.69
N ILE A 42 3.63 -13.66 -20.73
CA ILE A 42 2.29 -13.06 -20.76
C ILE A 42 1.28 -14.19 -20.80
N VAL A 43 0.33 -14.13 -19.87
CA VAL A 43 -0.68 -15.18 -19.70
C VAL A 43 -2.05 -14.57 -19.48
N ALA A 44 -3.08 -15.36 -19.76
CA ALA A 44 -4.42 -15.11 -19.32
C ALA A 44 -4.64 -15.74 -17.94
N TRP A 45 -5.31 -14.98 -17.08
CA TRP A 45 -5.56 -15.40 -15.70
C TRP A 45 -6.87 -14.80 -15.20
N GLY A 46 -7.54 -15.47 -14.26
CA GLY A 46 -8.82 -15.00 -13.72
C GLY A 46 -8.78 -13.53 -13.32
N LYS A 47 -9.87 -12.81 -13.55
CA LYS A 47 -10.00 -11.42 -13.10
C LYS A 47 -9.91 -11.39 -11.57
N HIS A 48 -8.87 -10.78 -11.03
CA HIS A 48 -8.71 -10.55 -9.60
C HIS A 48 -8.80 -9.05 -9.35
N GLY A 49 -9.78 -8.64 -8.57
CA GLY A 49 -10.15 -7.24 -8.37
C GLY A 49 -9.62 -6.59 -7.09
N GLY A 50 -8.76 -7.25 -6.30
CA GLY A 50 -8.35 -6.74 -5.00
C GLY A 50 -7.07 -5.91 -5.04
N GLU A 51 -7.16 -4.62 -4.70
CA GLU A 51 -6.04 -3.67 -4.54
C GLU A 51 -4.96 -4.13 -3.54
N ASN A 52 -5.33 -5.03 -2.63
CA ASN A 52 -4.45 -5.53 -1.55
C ASN A 52 -3.69 -6.82 -1.89
N GLN A 53 -3.83 -7.36 -3.11
CA GLN A 53 -3.10 -8.55 -3.52
C GLN A 53 -1.87 -8.17 -4.33
N GLN A 54 -0.72 -8.76 -4.01
CA GLN A 54 0.54 -8.56 -4.74
C GLN A 54 0.43 -8.82 -6.27
N GLY A 55 -0.69 -9.36 -6.78
CA GLY A 55 -0.99 -9.52 -8.21
C GLY A 55 -1.69 -8.32 -8.90
N ALA A 56 -2.23 -7.36 -8.15
CA ALA A 56 -3.16 -6.34 -8.68
C ALA A 56 -2.56 -5.40 -9.73
N GLN A 57 -1.24 -5.17 -9.71
CA GLN A 57 -0.56 -4.32 -10.70
C GLN A 57 -0.12 -5.09 -11.96
N ARG A 58 -0.11 -6.44 -11.92
CA ARG A 58 0.32 -7.29 -13.06
C ARG A 58 -0.69 -7.32 -14.21
N ILE A 59 -1.95 -7.08 -13.89
CA ILE A 59 -3.11 -7.07 -14.81
C ILE A 59 -3.40 -5.67 -15.37
N LYS A 60 -2.74 -4.62 -14.84
CA LYS A 60 -2.95 -3.23 -15.26
C LYS A 60 -1.99 -2.87 -16.40
N TRP A 61 -2.55 -2.35 -17.49
CA TRP A 61 -1.83 -1.94 -18.69
C TRP A 61 -2.08 -0.47 -18.97
N PHE A 62 -1.03 0.33 -19.08
CA PHE A 62 -1.12 1.70 -19.54
C PHE A 62 -1.12 1.72 -21.07
N LEU A 63 -2.23 2.18 -21.65
CA LEU A 63 -2.36 2.41 -23.09
C LEU A 63 -1.80 3.80 -23.40
N GLN A 64 -0.69 3.82 -24.12
CA GLN A 64 -0.04 5.03 -24.62
C GLN A 64 -0.22 5.12 -26.13
N ARG A 65 -0.66 6.28 -26.65
CA ARG A 65 -0.78 6.48 -28.11
C ARG A 65 0.58 6.30 -28.79
N SER A 66 0.56 5.63 -29.95
CA SER A 66 1.71 5.41 -30.80
C SER A 66 1.25 5.30 -32.25
N GLY A 67 1.48 6.36 -33.03
CA GLY A 67 0.88 6.50 -34.36
C GLY A 67 -0.64 6.40 -34.31
N HIS A 68 -1.22 5.58 -35.20
CA HIS A 68 -2.65 5.28 -35.23
C HIS A 68 -3.10 4.24 -34.18
N GLY A 69 -2.18 3.71 -33.39
CA GLY A 69 -2.46 2.68 -32.39
C GLY A 69 -1.95 3.03 -31.00
N TYR A 70 -1.63 1.99 -30.25
CA TYR A 70 -1.20 2.07 -28.86
C TYR A 70 -0.07 1.12 -28.55
N GLN A 71 0.77 1.54 -27.61
CA GLN A 71 1.67 0.66 -26.90
C GLN A 71 1.06 0.39 -25.53
N LEU A 72 1.16 -0.86 -25.09
CA LEU A 72 0.56 -1.31 -23.84
C LEU A 72 1.68 -1.60 -22.86
N GLN A 73 1.92 -0.69 -21.92
CA GLN A 73 2.97 -0.85 -20.93
C GLN A 73 2.40 -1.45 -19.63
N ASN A 74 3.01 -2.51 -19.14
CA ASN A 74 2.67 -3.07 -17.85
C ASN A 74 3.01 -2.10 -16.73
N ARG A 75 2.05 -1.88 -15.83
CA ARG A 75 2.18 -0.90 -14.73
C ARG A 75 3.22 -1.29 -13.69
N ARG A 76 3.44 -2.58 -13.47
CA ARG A 76 4.38 -3.08 -12.44
C ARG A 76 5.82 -3.12 -12.94
N TYR A 77 6.02 -3.59 -14.17
CA TYR A 77 7.36 -3.91 -14.67
C TYR A 77 7.90 -2.94 -15.72
N GLY A 78 7.06 -2.02 -16.22
CA GLY A 78 7.47 -1.08 -17.26
C GLY A 78 7.77 -1.72 -18.62
N THR A 79 7.53 -3.02 -18.77
CA THR A 79 7.66 -3.76 -20.02
C THR A 79 6.39 -3.62 -20.86
N TYR A 80 6.51 -3.80 -22.17
CA TYR A 80 5.41 -3.67 -23.12
C TYR A 80 4.86 -5.03 -23.52
N LEU A 81 3.56 -5.07 -23.80
CA LEU A 81 2.92 -6.17 -24.50
C LEU A 81 3.44 -6.20 -25.95
N ALA A 82 4.18 -7.25 -26.29
CA ALA A 82 4.82 -7.39 -27.59
C ALA A 82 4.65 -8.80 -28.15
N VAL A 83 5.05 -9.00 -29.41
CA VAL A 83 5.06 -10.32 -30.07
C VAL A 83 6.47 -10.74 -30.43
N CYS A 84 6.82 -12.00 -30.21
CA CYS A 84 8.18 -12.50 -30.49
C CYS A 84 8.47 -12.59 -31.98
N ASP A 85 7.43 -12.90 -32.76
CA ASP A 85 7.41 -12.95 -34.20
C ASP A 85 6.00 -12.61 -34.70
N THR A 86 5.86 -12.43 -36.00
CA THR A 86 4.60 -12.01 -36.63
C THR A 86 3.95 -13.13 -37.46
N ASN A 87 4.31 -14.39 -37.22
CA ASN A 87 3.70 -15.56 -37.84
C ASN A 87 2.41 -15.97 -37.09
N ASN A 88 1.62 -16.86 -37.69
CA ASN A 88 0.49 -17.44 -36.98
C ASN A 88 0.96 -18.31 -35.83
N GLY A 89 0.33 -18.16 -34.67
CA GLY A 89 0.75 -18.82 -33.44
C GLY A 89 1.95 -18.15 -32.77
N GLY A 90 2.41 -16.98 -33.23
CA GLY A 90 3.44 -16.21 -32.55
C GLY A 90 3.01 -15.88 -31.12
N LEU A 91 3.93 -16.00 -30.17
CA LEU A 91 3.67 -15.77 -28.75
C LEU A 91 3.66 -14.28 -28.41
N VAL A 92 2.71 -13.91 -27.57
CA VAL A 92 2.72 -12.60 -26.90
C VAL A 92 3.61 -12.71 -25.67
N TYR A 93 4.47 -11.72 -25.47
CA TYR A 93 5.45 -11.70 -24.38
C TYR A 93 5.70 -10.28 -23.89
N ALA A 94 6.36 -10.18 -22.74
CA ALA A 94 6.77 -8.91 -22.16
C ALA A 94 8.14 -8.50 -22.72
N SER A 95 8.20 -7.32 -23.34
CA SER A 95 9.42 -6.82 -23.95
C SER A 95 9.80 -5.42 -23.47
N ARG A 96 11.08 -5.05 -23.61
CA ARG A 96 11.50 -3.65 -23.51
C ARG A 96 11.18 -2.85 -24.78
N TYR A 97 10.90 -3.54 -25.89
CA TYR A 97 10.60 -2.94 -27.18
C TYR A 97 9.11 -3.11 -27.48
N PRO A 98 8.37 -2.00 -27.66
CA PRO A 98 6.93 -2.06 -27.81
C PRO A 98 6.49 -2.57 -29.19
N THR A 99 5.37 -3.30 -29.20
CA THR A 99 4.55 -3.50 -30.41
C THR A 99 3.42 -2.48 -30.42
N THR A 100 3.13 -1.91 -31.59
CA THR A 100 1.98 -1.02 -31.77
C THR A 100 0.73 -1.83 -32.09
N TRP A 101 -0.31 -1.64 -31.29
CA TRP A 101 -1.59 -2.33 -31.38
C TRP A 101 -2.72 -1.39 -31.79
N LEU A 102 -3.53 -1.82 -32.74
CA LEU A 102 -4.78 -1.18 -33.13
C LEU A 102 -5.95 -1.82 -32.37
N PHE A 103 -6.84 -0.99 -31.84
CA PHE A 103 -8.07 -1.43 -31.21
C PHE A 103 -9.21 -1.22 -32.19
N LEU A 104 -9.79 -2.32 -32.68
CA LEU A 104 -10.87 -2.29 -33.66
C LEU A 104 -12.19 -2.65 -32.99
N LYS A 105 -13.24 -1.85 -33.20
CA LYS A 105 -14.55 -2.07 -32.59
C LYS A 105 -15.20 -3.33 -33.15
N TYR A 106 -15.62 -4.24 -32.27
CA TYR A 106 -16.32 -5.48 -32.63
C TYR A 106 -17.26 -5.90 -31.51
N ASP A 107 -18.58 -5.89 -31.75
CA ASP A 107 -19.61 -6.43 -30.84
C ASP A 107 -19.44 -5.96 -29.38
N ASN A 108 -19.43 -4.64 -29.17
CA ASN A 108 -19.18 -3.96 -27.88
C ASN A 108 -17.84 -4.31 -27.19
N ASN A 109 -16.95 -5.02 -27.89
CA ASN A 109 -15.61 -5.39 -27.49
C ASN A 109 -14.62 -4.92 -28.56
N TYR A 110 -13.38 -5.41 -28.47
CA TYR A 110 -12.32 -5.08 -29.40
C TYR A 110 -11.67 -6.32 -29.99
N LEU A 111 -11.27 -6.20 -31.26
CA LEU A 111 -10.18 -6.97 -31.82
C LEU A 111 -8.91 -6.15 -31.64
N ILE A 112 -7.86 -6.76 -31.10
CA ILE A 112 -6.59 -6.08 -30.84
C ILE A 112 -5.58 -6.57 -31.87
N GLN A 113 -5.29 -5.74 -32.86
CA GLN A 113 -4.50 -6.06 -34.06
C GLN A 113 -3.10 -5.45 -33.99
N ILE A 114 -2.11 -6.06 -34.63
CA ILE A 114 -0.82 -5.41 -34.88
C ILE A 114 -0.97 -4.35 -35.98
N ALA A 115 -0.35 -3.17 -35.80
CA ALA A 115 -0.60 -1.97 -36.62
C ALA A 115 -0.20 -2.03 -38.10
N ASP A 116 0.43 -3.11 -38.55
CA ASP A 116 0.91 -3.30 -39.92
C ASP A 116 0.72 -4.74 -40.44
N LYS A 117 -0.14 -5.54 -39.79
CA LYS A 117 -0.35 -6.93 -40.19
C LYS A 117 -1.74 -7.42 -39.85
N ASN A 118 -2.30 -8.29 -40.70
CA ASN A 118 -3.51 -9.05 -40.36
C ASN A 118 -3.19 -10.11 -39.29
N ARG A 119 -2.94 -9.67 -38.06
CA ARG A 119 -2.64 -10.50 -36.89
C ARG A 119 -3.29 -9.87 -35.66
N ILE A 120 -4.14 -10.63 -35.00
CA ILE A 120 -4.90 -10.21 -33.82
C ILE A 120 -4.59 -11.09 -32.61
N LEU A 121 -4.74 -10.52 -31.43
CA LEU A 121 -4.62 -11.24 -30.16
C LEU A 121 -5.66 -12.36 -30.06
N ASN A 122 -5.20 -13.54 -29.65
CA ASN A 122 -6.00 -14.75 -29.55
C ASN A 122 -5.65 -15.49 -28.25
N LEU A 123 -6.66 -15.67 -27.39
CA LEU A 123 -6.58 -16.53 -26.21
C LEU A 123 -6.62 -18.00 -26.64
N TYR A 124 -5.59 -18.77 -26.29
CA TYR A 124 -5.51 -20.19 -26.68
C TYR A 124 -6.73 -20.98 -26.15
N GLY A 125 -7.48 -21.56 -27.09
CA GLY A 125 -8.68 -22.36 -26.79
C GLY A 125 -9.80 -21.63 -26.05
N CYS A 126 -9.78 -20.30 -25.95
CA CYS A 126 -10.66 -19.53 -25.05
C CYS A 126 -10.69 -20.10 -23.61
N SER A 127 -9.56 -20.64 -23.16
CA SER A 127 -9.49 -21.35 -21.89
C SER A 127 -9.66 -20.41 -20.70
N ARG A 128 -10.42 -20.88 -19.70
CA ARG A 128 -10.58 -20.22 -18.40
C ARG A 128 -9.44 -20.54 -17.43
N GLN A 129 -8.53 -21.43 -17.82
CA GLN A 129 -7.44 -21.85 -16.96
C GLN A 129 -6.41 -20.73 -16.78
N ASN A 130 -6.00 -20.55 -15.54
CA ASN A 130 -4.94 -19.64 -15.16
C ASN A 130 -3.61 -20.05 -15.81
N GLY A 131 -2.92 -19.10 -16.43
CA GLY A 131 -1.65 -19.37 -17.11
C GLY A 131 -1.81 -19.70 -18.59
N THR A 132 -3.04 -19.65 -19.13
CA THR A 132 -3.28 -19.90 -20.57
C THR A 132 -2.50 -18.90 -21.42
N LEU A 133 -1.80 -19.40 -22.43
CA LEU A 133 -1.00 -18.57 -23.33
C LEU A 133 -1.85 -17.73 -24.28
N ILE A 134 -1.29 -16.59 -24.67
CA ILE A 134 -1.90 -15.66 -25.63
C ILE A 134 -0.99 -15.63 -26.86
N HIS A 135 -1.60 -15.82 -28.03
CA HIS A 135 -0.91 -15.86 -29.31
C HIS A 135 -1.49 -14.79 -30.25
N ILE A 136 -0.88 -14.66 -31.42
CA ILE A 136 -1.45 -13.94 -32.54
C ILE A 136 -1.88 -14.88 -33.66
N TYR A 137 -3.02 -14.57 -34.29
CA TYR A 137 -3.52 -15.28 -35.47
C TYR A 137 -4.13 -14.30 -36.47
N ASN A 138 -4.26 -14.74 -37.73
CA ASN A 138 -5.02 -14.03 -38.75
C ASN A 138 -6.45 -13.71 -38.28
N LEU A 139 -6.98 -12.54 -38.65
CA LEU A 139 -8.41 -12.31 -38.66
C LEU A 139 -9.01 -12.98 -39.90
N ASP A 140 -9.73 -14.08 -39.68
CA ASP A 140 -10.37 -14.91 -40.72
C ASP A 140 -11.85 -15.21 -40.41
N GLY A 141 -12.41 -14.58 -39.37
CA GLY A 141 -13.80 -14.77 -38.93
C GLY A 141 -14.06 -16.05 -38.12
N THR A 142 -13.08 -16.93 -37.95
CA THR A 142 -13.22 -18.16 -37.14
C THR A 142 -12.85 -17.92 -35.67
N ASN A 143 -13.38 -18.76 -34.77
CA ASN A 143 -13.04 -18.77 -33.33
C ASN A 143 -13.09 -17.38 -32.67
N MET A 144 -14.07 -16.55 -33.04
CA MET A 144 -14.11 -15.14 -32.62
C MET A 144 -14.17 -14.97 -31.10
N THR A 145 -14.76 -15.92 -30.37
CA THR A 145 -14.76 -15.93 -28.89
C THR A 145 -13.35 -15.95 -28.29
N HIS A 146 -12.35 -16.48 -29.00
CA HIS A 146 -10.95 -16.50 -28.57
C HIS A 146 -10.27 -15.14 -28.79
N ARG A 147 -10.83 -14.32 -29.67
CA ARG A 147 -10.17 -13.17 -30.33
C ARG A 147 -10.76 -11.82 -29.93
N ILE A 148 -11.90 -11.83 -29.25
CA ILE A 148 -12.52 -10.64 -28.69
C ILE A 148 -11.95 -10.30 -27.31
N TRP A 149 -11.80 -9.00 -27.06
CA TRP A 149 -11.23 -8.47 -25.83
C TRP A 149 -12.06 -7.28 -25.34
N GLY A 150 -12.53 -7.35 -24.11
CA GLY A 150 -13.11 -6.23 -23.39
C GLY A 150 -12.03 -5.35 -22.77
N LEU A 151 -12.33 -4.06 -22.68
CA LEU A 151 -11.52 -3.06 -21.99
C LEU A 151 -12.30 -2.51 -20.79
N GLU A 152 -11.68 -2.57 -19.62
CA GLU A 152 -12.17 -1.93 -18.40
C GLU A 152 -11.20 -0.82 -18.03
N ARG A 153 -11.68 0.43 -18.04
CA ARG A 153 -10.88 1.61 -17.71
C ARG A 153 -10.72 1.73 -16.20
N LEU A 154 -9.49 1.85 -15.74
CA LEU A 154 -9.14 1.92 -14.32
C LEU A 154 -8.66 3.31 -13.88
N GLY A 155 -8.21 4.16 -14.81
CA GLY A 155 -7.79 5.53 -14.49
C GLY A 155 -7.03 6.22 -15.63
N ASP A 156 -6.72 7.51 -15.44
CA ASP A 156 -6.19 8.39 -16.49
C ASP A 156 -4.67 8.34 -16.63
N GLY A 157 -3.96 8.04 -15.54
CA GLY A 157 -2.51 8.23 -15.46
C GLY A 157 -1.68 6.98 -15.28
N PHE A 158 -0.37 7.20 -15.19
CA PHE A 158 0.61 6.27 -14.65
C PHE A 158 0.50 6.11 -13.11
N GLY A 159 -0.72 6.11 -12.55
CA GLY A 159 -0.96 5.81 -11.12
C GLY A 159 -0.36 6.81 -10.12
N ASN A 160 -0.44 8.12 -10.39
CA ASN A 160 0.00 9.12 -9.41
C ASN A 160 -1.07 9.38 -8.34
N ASP A 161 -2.35 9.22 -8.65
CA ASP A 161 -3.44 9.45 -7.69
C ASP A 161 -3.37 8.49 -6.49
N GLU A 162 -2.94 7.25 -6.72
CA GLU A 162 -2.76 6.20 -5.69
C GLU A 162 -1.55 6.52 -4.78
N LEU A 163 -0.47 7.09 -5.33
CA LEU A 163 0.68 7.56 -4.55
C LEU A 163 0.36 8.82 -3.75
N VAL A 164 -0.49 9.69 -4.29
CA VAL A 164 -0.98 10.89 -3.59
C VAL A 164 -1.89 10.48 -2.44
N GLU A 165 -2.83 9.56 -2.65
CA GLU A 165 -3.74 9.08 -1.60
C GLU A 165 -2.99 8.32 -0.48
N ILE A 166 -2.01 7.48 -0.83
CA ILE A 166 -1.13 6.84 0.16
C ILE A 166 -0.32 7.89 0.91
N ARG A 167 0.22 8.90 0.21
CA ARG A 167 0.97 9.99 0.84
C ARG A 167 0.09 10.77 1.81
N ASP A 168 -1.14 11.10 1.42
CA ASP A 168 -2.09 11.85 2.24
C ASP A 168 -2.47 11.06 3.50
N LYS A 169 -2.70 9.75 3.35
CA LYS A 169 -2.94 8.85 4.49
C LYS A 169 -1.74 8.78 5.43
N VAL A 170 -0.53 8.66 4.90
CA VAL A 170 0.71 8.66 5.70
C VAL A 170 0.89 10.00 6.42
N THR A 171 0.59 11.13 5.77
CA THR A 171 0.67 12.44 6.42
C THR A 171 -0.35 12.60 7.54
N ASN A 172 -1.58 12.11 7.35
CA ASN A 172 -2.60 12.13 8.41
C ASN A 172 -2.22 11.23 9.59
N GLN A 173 -1.76 10.00 9.32
CA GLN A 173 -1.28 9.09 10.36
C GLN A 173 -0.08 9.66 11.14
N ASN A 174 0.85 10.35 10.46
CA ASN A 174 1.96 11.03 11.11
C ASN A 174 1.49 12.18 12.02
N ARG A 175 0.43 12.90 11.62
CA ARG A 175 -0.18 13.95 12.45
C ARG A 175 -0.82 13.37 13.70
N GLU A 176 -1.62 12.31 13.56
CA GLU A 176 -2.22 11.59 14.70
C GLU A 176 -1.14 11.04 15.65
N MET A 177 -0.08 10.43 15.10
CA MET A 177 1.05 9.95 15.88
C MET A 177 1.77 11.07 16.63
N THR A 178 1.82 12.27 16.08
CA THR A 178 2.42 13.44 16.74
C THR A 178 1.54 13.91 17.88
N GLN A 179 0.23 14.00 17.67
CA GLN A 179 -0.74 14.36 18.72
C GLN A 179 -0.72 13.36 19.88
N LEU A 180 -0.77 12.05 19.59
CA LEU A 180 -0.69 11.02 20.62
C LEU A 180 0.64 11.07 21.40
N ARG A 181 1.75 11.45 20.76
CA ARG A 181 3.04 11.65 21.45
C ARG A 181 3.02 12.86 22.37
N GLU A 182 2.36 13.94 21.99
CA GLU A 182 2.19 15.13 22.82
C GLU A 182 1.30 14.82 24.03
N GLU A 183 0.15 14.18 23.82
CA GLU A 183 -0.75 13.74 24.89
C GLU A 183 -0.05 12.78 25.87
N LEU A 184 0.71 11.81 25.35
CA LEU A 184 1.49 10.89 26.18
C LEU A 184 2.54 11.62 27.01
N THR A 185 3.17 12.66 26.46
CA THR A 185 4.13 13.49 27.18
C THR A 185 3.45 14.29 28.29
N SER A 186 2.28 14.88 28.01
CA SER A 186 1.48 15.61 29.01
C SER A 186 1.04 14.71 30.16
N ALA A 187 0.48 13.54 29.85
CA ALA A 187 0.05 12.57 30.85
C ALA A 187 1.23 12.08 31.73
N LYS A 188 2.42 11.90 31.14
CA LYS A 188 3.63 11.57 31.90
C LYS A 188 4.00 12.68 32.89
N GLN A 189 3.87 13.94 32.49
CA GLN A 189 4.15 15.09 33.35
C GLN A 189 3.16 15.17 34.52
N GLU A 190 1.87 15.02 34.26
CA GLU A 190 0.83 15.00 35.31
C GLU A 190 1.07 13.86 36.32
N ILE A 191 1.45 12.67 35.86
CA ILE A 191 1.80 11.56 36.73
C ILE A 191 3.02 11.89 37.61
N MET A 192 4.02 12.59 37.06
CA MET A 192 5.18 13.02 37.84
C MET A 192 4.80 14.03 38.93
N GLU A 193 3.91 14.97 38.62
CA GLU A 193 3.41 15.95 39.59
C GLU A 193 2.59 15.28 40.70
N LEU A 194 1.66 14.39 40.33
CA LEU A 194 0.88 13.62 41.30
C LEU A 194 1.77 12.76 42.21
N ARG A 195 2.83 12.14 41.66
CA ARG A 195 3.83 11.42 42.46
C ARG A 195 4.54 12.33 43.45
N GLY A 196 4.91 13.55 43.04
CA GLY A 196 5.50 14.55 43.92
C GLY A 196 4.56 14.93 45.08
N LEU A 197 3.29 15.20 44.78
CA LEU A 197 2.27 15.51 45.78
C LEU A 197 2.02 14.35 46.75
N LEU A 198 2.00 13.11 46.25
CA LEU A 198 1.89 11.91 47.09
C LEU A 198 3.05 11.80 48.07
N ILE A 199 4.28 11.99 47.61
CA ILE A 199 5.48 11.97 48.48
C ILE A 199 5.37 13.05 49.55
N GLN A 200 4.94 14.25 49.18
CA GLN A 200 4.75 15.34 50.13
C GLN A 200 3.70 14.99 51.18
N ARG A 201 2.52 14.49 50.76
CA ARG A 201 1.46 14.08 51.67
C ARG A 201 1.89 12.98 52.64
N TYR A 202 2.69 12.00 52.17
CA TYR A 202 3.26 10.97 53.04
C TYR A 202 4.18 11.56 54.11
N ARG A 203 4.97 12.60 53.77
CA ARG A 203 5.83 13.31 54.72
C ARG A 203 5.00 14.05 55.77
N ASP A 204 3.96 14.75 55.35
CA ASP A 204 3.10 15.53 56.23
C ASP A 204 2.34 14.63 57.22
N ILE A 205 1.83 13.48 56.77
CA ILE A 205 1.16 12.49 57.63
C ILE A 205 2.13 11.99 58.72
N ARG A 206 3.36 11.62 58.34
CA ARG A 206 4.37 11.17 59.32
C ARG A 206 4.71 12.25 60.35
N GLN A 207 4.78 13.51 59.93
CA GLN A 207 5.04 14.62 60.84
C GLN A 207 3.87 14.86 61.80
N GLN A 208 2.63 14.69 61.34
CA GLN A 208 1.45 14.78 62.21
C GLN A 208 1.36 13.63 63.21
N GLU A 209 1.70 12.40 62.81
CA GLU A 209 1.74 11.25 63.72
C GLU A 209 2.79 11.45 64.82
N THR A 210 4.02 11.84 64.44
CA THR A 210 5.08 12.14 65.41
C THR A 210 4.75 13.33 66.32
N ALA A 211 4.09 14.37 65.82
CA ALA A 211 3.65 15.50 66.64
C ALA A 211 2.51 15.12 67.61
N LYS A 212 1.59 14.24 67.19
CA LYS A 212 0.54 13.70 68.07
C LYS A 212 1.11 12.78 69.15
N ASP A 213 2.08 11.95 68.81
CA ASP A 213 2.76 11.10 69.78
C ASP A 213 3.52 11.93 70.82
N MET A 214 4.18 13.02 70.41
CA MET A 214 4.82 13.97 71.35
C MET A 214 3.82 14.75 72.21
N ALA A 215 2.64 15.07 71.68
CA ALA A 215 1.58 15.77 72.44
C ALA A 215 0.80 14.85 73.40
N SER A 216 0.91 13.53 73.25
CA SER A 216 0.25 12.53 74.12
C SER A 216 1.06 12.17 75.37
N PHE A 217 2.31 12.65 75.51
CA PHE A 217 3.03 12.57 76.78
C PHE A 217 2.62 13.76 77.66
N PRO A 218 2.00 13.54 78.84
CA PRO A 218 1.69 14.63 79.76
C PRO A 218 2.98 15.29 80.20
N SER A 219 3.07 16.61 80.06
CA SER A 219 4.14 17.43 80.62
C SER A 219 4.05 17.39 82.15
N GLU A 220 4.75 16.45 82.77
CA GLU A 220 5.23 16.60 84.14
C GLU A 220 6.75 16.41 84.12
N ILE A 221 7.42 17.22 84.93
CA ILE A 221 8.86 17.38 85.09
C ILE A 221 9.45 18.45 84.14
N ASP A 222 9.15 19.70 84.49
CA ASP A 222 10.00 20.85 84.18
C ASP A 222 11.21 20.81 85.13
N GLU A 223 12.21 19.98 84.81
CA GLU A 223 13.55 20.13 85.36
C GLU A 223 14.52 20.39 84.20
N THR A 224 15.08 21.60 84.19
CA THR A 224 15.93 22.05 83.11
C THR A 224 17.26 21.28 83.09
N PRO A 225 17.86 20.99 81.91
CA PRO A 225 19.12 20.23 81.77
C PRO A 225 20.33 20.83 82.52
N THR A 226 20.21 22.07 82.98
CA THR A 226 21.25 22.79 83.73
C THR A 226 21.32 22.31 85.19
N ASP A 227 20.21 21.85 85.78
CA ASP A 227 20.16 21.43 87.19
C ASP A 227 20.77 20.04 87.41
N LEU A 228 20.56 19.11 86.47
CA LEU A 228 21.18 17.78 86.48
C LEU A 228 22.71 17.83 86.30
N TYR A 229 23.23 18.76 85.50
CA TYR A 229 24.68 18.93 85.32
C TYR A 229 25.34 19.45 86.61
N ASN A 230 24.68 20.36 87.32
CA ASN A 230 25.19 20.93 88.56
C ASN A 230 25.12 19.94 89.73
N GLN A 231 24.06 19.11 89.83
CA GLN A 231 23.98 18.05 90.84
C GLN A 231 25.06 16.98 90.65
N HIS A 232 25.34 16.57 89.41
CA HIS A 232 26.37 15.56 89.14
C HIS A 232 27.79 16.08 89.43
N LYS A 233 28.01 17.40 89.31
CA LYS A 233 29.28 18.04 89.67
C LYS A 233 29.45 18.17 91.19
N LEU A 234 28.37 18.42 91.93
CA LEU A 234 28.39 18.50 93.40
C LEU A 234 28.63 17.13 94.05
N LEU A 235 27.96 16.08 93.56
CA LEU A 235 28.12 14.70 94.06
C LEU A 235 29.54 14.15 93.82
N LYS A 236 30.17 14.49 92.69
CA LYS A 236 31.58 14.12 92.43
C LYS A 236 32.57 14.85 93.33
N ALA A 237 32.26 16.07 93.79
CA ALA A 237 33.13 16.81 94.70
C ALA A 237 33.03 16.32 96.16
N GLN A 238 31.87 15.80 96.58
CA GLN A 238 31.66 15.27 97.93
C GLN A 238 32.17 13.84 98.15
N LEU A 239 32.49 13.11 97.07
CA LEU A 239 33.08 11.76 97.12
C LEU A 239 34.62 11.76 97.03
N SER A 240 35.27 12.92 97.09
CA SER A 240 36.74 13.07 97.05
C SER A 240 37.35 13.82 98.25
N GLN A 241 36.65 13.81 99.39
CA GLN A 241 37.21 14.08 100.73
C GLN A 241 36.78 12.96 101.68
#